data_AF-A0A7X1L0B7-F1
#
_entry.id   AF-A0A7X1L0B7-F1
#
_cell.length_a   1.000
_cell.length_b   1.000
_cell.length_c   1.000
_cell.angle_alpha   90.00
_cell.angle_beta   90.00
_cell.angle_gamma   90.00
#
_symmetry.space_group_name_H-M   'P 1'
#
loop_
_entity.id
_entity.type
_entity.pdbx_description
1 polymer ?
#
loop_
_entity_poly.entity_id
_entity_poly.type
_entity_poly.pdbx_seq_one_letter_code
_entity_poly.pdbx_strand_id
1 'polypeptide(L)'
;MKRTLKTLTAAGVVAAITGAGVVYFGVINVGADEPHSDPVYALLSTARDRSIEVRSRDIKVPDLSEEALIRAGAGNYNSMCIGCHLAPGIEGTELSNSLYPAPPNLSKLGVDGNPAAAFWIIKHGIKSTGMPAWGKSMADPYIWGMVAFLQQLPSMDAEQYKALATSSGGHQHGGGESKMHNHEGQHEGQKGAVAGHHDAGTGEEIAEAGDHHGERNSAHAHEAAEAPSQDESTEHAHPQVVEASHDAPATPATQPKTHTHADGKEHTHAK
;
A
#
# COMPACT_ATOMS: atom_id res chain seq x y z
N MET A 1 -42.15 21.02 26.88
CA MET A 1 -41.77 21.10 25.45
C MET A 1 -40.90 22.32 25.15
N LYS A 2 -41.37 23.58 25.18
CA LYS A 2 -40.53 24.76 24.84
C LYS A 2 -39.28 24.93 25.72
N ARG A 3 -39.39 24.69 27.04
CA ARG A 3 -38.24 24.74 27.96
C ARG A 3 -37.24 23.61 27.67
N THR A 4 -37.72 22.38 27.49
CA THR A 4 -36.92 21.21 27.12
C THR A 4 -36.19 21.39 25.80
N LEU A 5 -36.84 21.98 24.79
CA LEU A 5 -36.22 22.27 23.50
C LEU A 5 -35.11 23.31 23.65
N LYS A 6 -35.37 24.41 24.36
CA LYS A 6 -34.34 25.44 24.64
C LYS A 6 -33.14 24.88 25.40
N THR A 7 -33.35 24.00 26.37
CA THR A 7 -32.25 23.37 27.13
C THR A 7 -31.43 22.43 26.25
N LEU A 8 -32.07 21.62 25.40
CA LEU A 8 -31.35 20.74 24.47
C LEU A 8 -30.56 21.53 23.42
N THR A 9 -31.15 22.61 22.88
CA THR A 9 -30.44 23.49 21.95
C THR A 9 -29.24 24.16 22.60
N ALA A 10 -29.41 24.73 23.81
CA ALA A 10 -28.30 25.35 24.53
C ALA A 10 -27.19 24.33 24.85
N ALA A 11 -27.55 23.13 25.32
CA ALA A 11 -26.59 22.07 25.58
C ALA A 11 -25.84 21.64 24.31
N GLY A 12 -26.53 21.51 23.17
CA GLY A 12 -25.91 21.20 21.88
C GLY A 12 -24.93 22.27 21.41
N VAL A 13 -25.28 23.55 21.56
CA VAL A 13 -24.38 24.67 21.22
C VAL A 13 -23.14 24.66 22.12
N VAL A 14 -23.31 24.47 23.43
CA VAL A 14 -22.17 24.37 24.36
C VAL A 14 -21.26 23.20 23.97
N ALA A 15 -21.82 22.01 23.71
CA ALA A 15 -21.05 20.84 23.28
C ALA A 15 -20.29 21.10 21.97
N ALA A 16 -20.90 21.77 21.00
CA ALA A 16 -20.26 22.11 19.73
C ALA A 16 -19.10 23.11 19.91
N ILE A 17 -19.30 24.16 20.72
CA ILE A 17 -18.25 25.15 21.03
C ILE A 17 -17.09 24.48 21.77
N THR A 18 -17.39 23.63 22.76
CA THR A 18 -16.36 22.87 23.49
C THR A 18 -15.59 21.95 22.54
N GLY A 19 -16.28 21.20 21.68
CA GLY A 19 -15.63 20.33 20.70
C GLY A 19 -14.74 21.10 19.72
N ALA A 20 -15.22 22.24 19.20
CA ALA A 20 -14.43 23.11 18.33
C ALA A 20 -13.20 23.67 19.05
N GLY A 21 -13.33 24.06 20.33
CA GLY A 21 -12.22 24.50 21.16
C GLY A 21 -11.17 23.40 21.35
N VAL A 22 -11.58 22.18 21.69
CA VAL A 22 -10.68 21.02 21.83
C VAL A 22 -9.85 20.79 20.56
N VAL A 23 -10.47 20.90 19.39
CA VAL A 23 -9.77 20.76 18.10
C VAL A 23 -8.86 21.96 17.82
N TYR A 24 -9.37 23.19 17.95
CA TYR A 24 -8.63 24.41 17.62
C TYR A 24 -7.38 24.60 18.50
N PHE A 25 -7.48 24.26 19.78
CA PHE A 25 -6.36 24.36 20.72
C PHE A 25 -5.44 23.13 20.71
N GLY A 26 -5.67 22.14 19.82
CA GLY A 26 -4.79 20.99 19.65
C GLY A 26 -4.72 20.07 20.87
N VAL A 27 -5.79 19.99 21.66
CA VAL A 27 -5.83 19.14 22.88
C VAL A 27 -5.75 17.65 22.53
N ILE A 28 -6.16 17.27 21.33
CA ILE A 28 -6.06 15.90 20.83
C ILE A 28 -4.72 15.75 20.11
N ASN A 29 -3.82 14.94 20.67
CA ASN A 29 -2.62 14.50 19.96
C ASN A 29 -3.01 13.54 18.82
N VAL A 30 -2.46 13.78 17.63
CA VAL A 30 -2.69 12.96 16.44
C VAL A 30 -1.48 12.09 16.09
N GLY A 31 -0.42 12.12 16.90
CA GLY A 31 0.73 11.25 16.78
C GLY A 31 0.32 9.77 16.86
N ALA A 32 0.85 8.95 15.95
CA ALA A 32 0.56 7.52 15.91
C ALA A 32 1.27 6.74 17.03
N ASP A 33 2.24 7.37 17.71
CA ASP A 33 2.96 6.83 18.87
C ASP A 33 2.14 6.91 20.17
N GLU A 34 1.04 7.66 20.18
CA GLU A 34 0.10 7.73 21.31
C GLU A 34 -1.23 7.02 20.95
N PRO A 35 -1.56 5.89 21.60
CA PRO A 35 -2.84 5.24 21.38
C PRO A 35 -4.02 6.13 21.77
N HIS A 36 -5.15 5.95 21.07
CA HIS A 36 -6.42 6.49 21.53
C HIS A 36 -6.73 6.02 22.97
N SER A 37 -7.40 6.87 23.75
CA SER A 37 -7.95 6.46 25.04
C SER A 37 -8.93 5.30 24.88
N ASP A 38 -9.04 4.44 25.90
CA ASP A 38 -9.86 3.22 25.85
C ASP A 38 -11.29 3.45 25.31
N PRO A 39 -12.05 4.49 25.72
CA PRO A 39 -13.40 4.70 25.20
C PRO A 39 -13.41 5.06 23.71
N VAL A 40 -12.44 5.85 23.26
CA VAL A 40 -12.31 6.23 21.85
C VAL A 40 -11.88 5.02 21.02
N TYR A 41 -10.89 4.27 21.50
CA TYR A 41 -10.45 3.04 20.86
C TYR A 41 -11.61 2.05 20.72
N ALA A 42 -12.38 1.81 21.80
CA ALA A 42 -13.52 0.91 21.80
C ALA A 42 -14.62 1.35 20.82
N LEU A 43 -14.90 2.65 20.74
CA LEU A 43 -15.87 3.19 19.77
C LEU A 43 -15.38 2.95 18.32
N LEU A 44 -14.11 3.26 18.03
CA LEU A 44 -13.53 3.13 16.70
C LEU A 44 -13.44 1.67 16.25
N SER A 45 -13.00 0.76 17.13
CA SER A 45 -12.93 -0.67 16.84
C SER A 45 -14.32 -1.26 16.63
N THR A 46 -15.29 -0.92 17.48
CA THR A 46 -16.70 -1.34 17.31
C THR A 46 -17.26 -0.84 15.97
N ALA A 47 -17.04 0.43 15.63
CA ALA A 47 -17.51 0.99 14.37
C ALA A 47 -16.87 0.29 13.16
N ARG A 48 -15.57 0.01 13.22
CA ARG A 48 -14.83 -0.74 12.20
C ARG A 48 -15.42 -2.14 12.03
N ASP A 49 -15.52 -2.91 13.10
CA ASP A 49 -15.90 -4.32 13.06
C ASP A 49 -17.36 -4.48 12.59
N ARG A 50 -18.28 -3.65 13.11
CA ARG A 50 -19.68 -3.61 12.64
C ARG A 50 -19.79 -3.16 11.19
N SER A 51 -18.96 -2.22 10.75
CA SER A 51 -18.94 -1.76 9.36
C SER A 51 -18.52 -2.87 8.40
N ILE A 52 -17.45 -3.60 8.73
CA ILE A 52 -16.95 -4.72 7.93
C ILE A 52 -18.02 -5.79 7.83
N GLU A 53 -18.57 -6.24 8.96
CA GLU A 53 -19.60 -7.27 9.01
C GLU A 53 -20.82 -6.91 8.15
N VAL A 54 -21.31 -5.69 8.28
CA VAL A 54 -22.48 -5.20 7.53
C VAL A 54 -22.22 -5.14 6.02
N ARG A 55 -21.00 -4.76 5.61
CA ARG A 55 -20.64 -4.53 4.21
C ARG A 55 -20.14 -5.78 3.50
N SER A 56 -19.62 -6.77 4.23
CA SER A 56 -19.17 -8.03 3.67
C SER A 56 -20.27 -9.08 3.58
N ARG A 57 -21.41 -8.89 4.26
CA ARG A 57 -22.48 -9.91 4.40
C ARG A 57 -22.97 -10.53 3.08
N ASP A 58 -23.06 -9.73 2.02
CA ASP A 58 -23.67 -10.12 0.75
C ASP A 58 -22.62 -10.45 -0.33
N ILE A 59 -21.34 -10.41 0.03
CA ILE A 59 -20.24 -10.76 -0.88
C ILE A 59 -20.27 -12.26 -1.13
N LYS A 60 -20.39 -12.63 -2.41
CA LYS A 60 -20.30 -14.02 -2.86
C LYS A 60 -18.84 -14.45 -2.90
N VAL A 61 -18.50 -15.42 -2.06
CA VAL A 61 -17.17 -16.03 -2.03
C VAL A 61 -17.08 -17.04 -3.18
N PRO A 62 -16.12 -16.88 -4.12
CA PRO A 62 -15.89 -17.87 -5.17
C PRO A 62 -15.23 -19.13 -4.59
N ASP A 63 -14.98 -20.13 -5.43
CA ASP A 63 -14.13 -21.25 -5.03
C ASP A 63 -12.69 -20.74 -4.80
N LEU A 64 -12.14 -21.01 -3.61
CA LEU A 64 -10.81 -20.58 -3.18
C LEU A 64 -9.80 -21.73 -3.16
N SER A 65 -10.19 -22.93 -3.62
CA SER A 65 -9.35 -24.13 -3.58
C SER A 65 -8.40 -24.26 -4.77
N GLU A 66 -8.56 -23.43 -5.81
CA GLU A 66 -7.72 -23.50 -7.01
C GLU A 66 -6.25 -23.18 -6.71
N GLU A 67 -5.34 -24.12 -7.01
CA GLU A 67 -3.91 -23.97 -6.75
C GLU A 67 -3.29 -22.77 -7.47
N ALA A 68 -3.73 -22.48 -8.70
CA ALA A 68 -3.25 -21.34 -9.47
C ALA A 68 -3.63 -20.01 -8.80
N LEU A 69 -4.84 -19.92 -8.23
CA LEU A 69 -5.34 -18.76 -7.50
C LEU A 69 -4.55 -18.53 -6.22
N ILE A 70 -4.32 -19.59 -5.44
CA ILE A 70 -3.50 -19.56 -4.21
C ILE A 70 -2.06 -19.13 -4.53
N ARG A 71 -1.48 -19.69 -5.59
CA ARG A 71 -0.11 -19.37 -6.00
C ARG A 71 0.03 -17.91 -6.43
N ALA A 72 -0.90 -17.39 -7.24
CA ALA A 72 -0.92 -15.97 -7.60
C ALA A 72 -1.10 -15.07 -6.36
N GLY A 73 -1.94 -15.50 -5.42
CA GLY A 73 -2.12 -14.85 -4.12
C GLY A 73 -0.84 -14.75 -3.30
N ALA A 74 -0.03 -15.81 -3.28
CA ALA A 74 1.26 -15.83 -2.59
C ALA A 74 2.23 -14.77 -3.14
N GLY A 75 2.27 -14.60 -4.46
CA GLY A 75 3.08 -13.56 -5.12
C GLY A 75 2.66 -12.15 -4.70
N ASN A 76 1.36 -11.86 -4.77
CA ASN A 76 0.81 -10.58 -4.36
C ASN A 76 1.00 -10.29 -2.87
N TYR A 77 0.77 -11.29 -2.01
CA TYR A 77 1.03 -11.16 -0.58
C TYR A 77 2.50 -10.81 -0.30
N ASN A 78 3.42 -11.53 -0.94
CA ASN A 78 4.85 -11.30 -0.80
C ASN A 78 5.28 -9.90 -1.25
N SER A 79 4.64 -9.34 -2.27
CA SER A 79 4.97 -8.01 -2.78
C SER A 79 4.35 -6.87 -1.99
N MET A 80 3.19 -7.09 -1.36
CA MET A 80 2.35 -5.99 -0.86
C MET A 80 2.11 -6.02 0.64
N CYS A 81 2.11 -7.21 1.25
CA CYS A 81 1.58 -7.40 2.59
C CYS A 81 2.68 -7.64 3.63
N ILE A 82 3.77 -8.31 3.26
CA ILE A 82 4.79 -8.77 4.22
C ILE A 82 5.50 -7.63 4.96
N GLY A 83 5.56 -6.43 4.38
CA GLY A 83 6.19 -5.27 5.02
C GLY A 83 5.52 -4.89 6.34
N CYS A 84 4.20 -5.09 6.42
CA CYS A 84 3.39 -4.77 7.60
C CYS A 84 2.90 -6.02 8.33
N HIS A 85 2.48 -7.06 7.59
CA HIS A 85 1.80 -8.25 8.14
C HIS A 85 2.68 -9.48 8.32
N LEU A 86 3.95 -9.40 7.92
CA LEU A 86 5.01 -10.40 8.10
C LEU A 86 4.83 -11.70 7.29
N ALA A 87 5.93 -12.37 7.00
CA ALA A 87 5.94 -13.71 6.41
C ALA A 87 6.17 -14.79 7.50
N PRO A 88 5.95 -16.08 7.21
CA PRO A 88 6.28 -17.15 8.15
C PRO A 88 7.76 -17.08 8.58
N GLY A 89 8.00 -17.22 9.88
CA GLY A 89 9.35 -17.15 10.47
C GLY A 89 9.94 -15.73 10.58
N ILE A 90 9.19 -14.69 10.20
CA ILE A 90 9.63 -13.30 10.36
C ILE A 90 8.99 -12.70 11.61
N GLU A 91 9.83 -12.19 12.52
CA GLU A 91 9.41 -11.44 13.70
C GLU A 91 9.04 -9.99 13.36
N GLY A 92 8.53 -9.25 14.33
CA GLY A 92 8.14 -7.84 14.15
C GLY A 92 9.27 -6.98 13.56
N THR A 93 8.97 -6.30 12.46
CA THR A 93 9.84 -5.31 11.80
C THR A 93 9.61 -3.91 12.37
N GLU A 94 10.56 -3.00 12.18
CA GLU A 94 10.43 -1.58 12.51
C GLU A 94 9.10 -0.98 12.00
N LEU A 95 8.72 -1.29 10.75
CA LEU A 95 7.47 -0.83 10.17
C LEU A 95 6.25 -1.45 10.86
N SER A 96 6.22 -2.77 11.03
CA SER A 96 5.07 -3.45 11.65
C SER A 96 4.85 -3.01 13.11
N ASN A 97 5.92 -2.68 13.84
CA ASN A 97 5.85 -2.23 15.22
C ASN A 97 5.50 -0.75 15.36
N SER A 98 5.78 0.07 14.34
CA SER A 98 5.57 1.52 14.39
C SER A 98 4.23 1.98 13.81
N LEU A 99 3.42 1.07 13.27
CA LEU A 99 2.08 1.39 12.79
C LEU A 99 1.06 1.39 13.93
N TYR A 100 0.16 2.36 13.93
CA TYR A 100 -0.98 2.39 14.84
C TYR A 100 -2.32 2.45 14.07
N PRO A 101 -3.26 1.54 14.36
CA PRO A 101 -3.07 0.34 15.17
C PRO A 101 -2.05 -0.60 14.53
N ALA A 102 -1.37 -1.41 15.36
CA ALA A 102 -0.41 -2.39 14.87
C ALA A 102 -1.12 -3.43 13.97
N PRO A 103 -0.60 -3.72 12.77
CA PRO A 103 -1.15 -4.76 11.90
C PRO A 103 -1.04 -6.14 12.56
N PRO A 104 -2.06 -7.00 12.43
CA PRO A 104 -1.94 -8.39 12.87
C PRO A 104 -0.88 -9.14 12.06
N ASN A 105 -0.20 -10.08 12.71
CA ASN A 105 0.66 -11.03 12.01
C ASN A 105 -0.21 -12.07 11.26
N LEU A 106 -0.33 -11.88 9.95
CA LEU A 106 -1.17 -12.75 9.12
C LEU A 106 -0.53 -14.12 8.87
N SER A 107 0.79 -14.27 9.07
CA SER A 107 1.43 -15.59 9.01
C SER A 107 1.02 -16.51 10.16
N LYS A 108 0.45 -15.95 11.23
CA LYS A 108 -0.08 -16.71 12.38
C LYS A 108 -1.61 -16.79 12.38
N LEU A 109 -2.30 -15.73 11.95
CA LEU A 109 -3.76 -15.63 12.04
C LEU A 109 -4.49 -16.01 10.73
N GLY A 110 -3.92 -15.72 9.56
CA GLY A 110 -4.58 -15.94 8.27
C GLY A 110 -5.86 -15.11 8.11
N VAL A 111 -6.91 -15.73 7.57
CA VAL A 111 -8.27 -15.16 7.61
C VAL A 111 -9.06 -15.79 8.76
N ASP A 112 -9.73 -14.98 9.57
CA ASP A 112 -10.52 -15.40 10.74
C ASP A 112 -11.82 -16.15 10.36
N GLY A 113 -11.72 -17.18 9.51
CA GLY A 113 -12.85 -17.98 9.02
C GLY A 113 -13.87 -17.22 8.16
N ASN A 114 -13.60 -15.96 7.81
CA ASN A 114 -14.52 -15.10 7.06
C ASN A 114 -13.85 -14.53 5.78
N PRO A 115 -13.83 -15.30 4.68
CA PRO A 115 -13.22 -14.87 3.42
C PRO A 115 -13.86 -13.60 2.82
N ALA A 116 -15.17 -13.42 3.01
CA ALA A 116 -15.87 -12.23 2.54
C ALA A 116 -15.39 -10.96 3.28
N ALA A 117 -15.20 -11.05 4.60
CA ALA A 117 -14.63 -9.95 5.37
C ALA A 117 -13.18 -9.67 4.97
N ALA A 118 -12.34 -10.71 4.81
CA ALA A 118 -10.97 -10.56 4.35
C ALA A 118 -10.89 -9.87 2.99
N PHE A 119 -11.71 -10.30 2.02
CA PHE A 119 -11.83 -9.66 0.72
C PHE A 119 -12.20 -8.18 0.84
N TRP A 120 -13.24 -7.86 1.63
CA TRP A 120 -13.69 -6.47 1.81
C TRP A 120 -12.58 -5.60 2.42
N ILE A 121 -11.88 -6.11 3.43
CA ILE A 121 -10.77 -5.42 4.11
C ILE A 121 -9.63 -5.16 3.13
N ILE A 122 -9.20 -6.16 2.34
CA ILE A 122 -8.11 -6.00 1.37
C ILE A 122 -8.52 -5.01 0.27
N LYS A 123 -9.74 -5.12 -0.25
CA LYS A 123 -10.26 -4.26 -1.30
C LYS A 123 -10.36 -2.79 -0.88
N HIS A 124 -10.80 -2.53 0.35
CA HIS A 124 -11.11 -1.17 0.80
C HIS A 124 -10.10 -0.56 1.77
N GLY A 125 -9.19 -1.36 2.31
CA GLY A 125 -8.33 -0.96 3.42
C GLY A 125 -9.12 -0.61 4.68
N ILE A 126 -8.45 -0.04 5.67
CA ILE A 126 -9.09 0.46 6.89
C ILE A 126 -8.75 1.93 7.07
N LYS A 127 -9.78 2.77 7.10
CA LYS A 127 -9.62 4.21 7.27
C LYS A 127 -8.93 4.54 8.60
N SER A 128 -8.09 5.57 8.59
CA SER A 128 -7.30 6.01 9.76
C SER A 128 -6.35 4.94 10.28
N THR A 129 -5.80 4.14 9.36
CA THR A 129 -4.72 3.18 9.60
C THR A 129 -3.72 3.27 8.45
N GLY A 130 -2.61 2.54 8.53
CA GLY A 130 -1.67 2.38 7.41
C GLY A 130 -2.15 1.44 6.30
N MET A 131 -3.33 0.81 6.41
CA MET A 131 -3.80 -0.19 5.44
C MET A 131 -4.46 0.46 4.21
N PRO A 132 -3.86 0.35 3.00
CA PRO A 132 -4.39 0.98 1.79
C PRO A 132 -5.57 0.22 1.17
N ALA A 133 -6.33 0.92 0.33
CA ALA A 133 -7.47 0.39 -0.41
C ALA A 133 -7.03 -0.22 -1.76
N TRP A 134 -6.62 -1.49 -1.76
CA TRP A 134 -6.03 -2.14 -2.96
C TRP A 134 -7.00 -2.26 -4.14
N GLY A 135 -8.31 -2.26 -3.90
CA GLY A 135 -9.32 -2.27 -4.95
C GLY A 135 -9.31 -1.05 -5.87
N LYS A 136 -8.52 -0.01 -5.55
CA LYS A 136 -8.27 1.12 -6.44
C LYS A 136 -7.29 0.80 -7.57
N SER A 137 -6.42 -0.18 -7.40
CA SER A 137 -5.35 -0.53 -8.35
C SER A 137 -5.30 -2.01 -8.69
N MET A 138 -6.18 -2.84 -8.12
CA MET A 138 -6.19 -4.28 -8.30
C MET A 138 -7.62 -4.80 -8.53
N ALA A 139 -7.80 -5.63 -9.56
CA ALA A 139 -9.09 -6.26 -9.84
C ALA A 139 -9.42 -7.38 -8.85
N ASP A 140 -10.72 -7.61 -8.65
CA ASP A 140 -11.25 -8.56 -7.65
C ASP A 140 -10.67 -9.99 -7.72
N PRO A 141 -10.42 -10.60 -8.90
CA PRO A 141 -9.82 -11.95 -8.95
C PRO A 141 -8.45 -12.04 -8.26
N TYR A 142 -7.63 -11.01 -8.34
CA TYR A 142 -6.31 -10.97 -7.69
C TYR A 142 -6.41 -10.78 -6.18
N ILE A 143 -7.43 -10.05 -5.73
CA ILE A 143 -7.76 -9.92 -4.30
C ILE A 143 -8.26 -11.27 -3.75
N TRP A 144 -9.12 -11.97 -4.49
CA TRP A 144 -9.53 -13.33 -4.13
C TRP A 144 -8.35 -14.30 -4.07
N GLY A 145 -7.35 -14.14 -4.95
CA GLY A 145 -6.07 -14.85 -4.85
C GLY A 145 -5.41 -14.68 -3.49
N MET A 146 -5.27 -13.45 -3.01
CA MET A 146 -4.71 -13.19 -1.68
C MET A 146 -5.57 -13.80 -0.56
N VAL A 147 -6.90 -13.73 -0.66
CA VAL A 147 -7.79 -14.35 0.35
C VAL A 147 -7.62 -15.88 0.39
N ALA A 148 -7.57 -16.53 -0.79
CA ALA A 148 -7.31 -17.96 -0.91
C ALA A 148 -5.95 -18.34 -0.29
N PHE A 149 -4.92 -17.57 -0.58
CA PHE A 149 -3.59 -17.75 0.00
C PHE A 149 -3.58 -17.59 1.53
N LEU A 150 -4.24 -16.56 2.06
CA LEU A 150 -4.31 -16.29 3.50
C LEU A 150 -5.03 -17.40 4.30
N GLN A 151 -5.87 -18.22 3.66
CA GLN A 151 -6.45 -19.42 4.29
C GLN A 151 -5.39 -20.51 4.54
N GLN A 152 -4.39 -20.61 3.67
CA GLN A 152 -3.34 -21.63 3.75
C GLN A 152 -2.14 -21.15 4.57
N LEU A 153 -1.87 -19.84 4.56
CA LEU A 153 -0.68 -19.23 5.12
C LEU A 153 -0.36 -19.67 6.57
N PRO A 154 -1.30 -19.74 7.53
CA PRO A 154 -0.98 -20.16 8.90
C PRO A 154 -0.45 -21.60 9.05
N SER A 155 -0.69 -22.44 8.04
CA SER A 155 -0.22 -23.83 8.02
C SER A 155 1.14 -24.01 7.35
N MET A 156 1.68 -22.95 6.74
CA MET A 156 2.94 -23.00 6.00
C MET A 156 4.14 -22.68 6.88
N ASP A 157 5.22 -23.43 6.69
CA ASP A 157 6.55 -23.02 7.16
C ASP A 157 7.19 -22.00 6.20
N ALA A 158 8.36 -21.49 6.58
CA ALA A 158 9.09 -20.48 5.81
C ALA A 158 9.56 -21.01 4.44
N GLU A 159 9.86 -22.30 4.32
CA GLU A 159 10.38 -22.92 3.11
C GLU A 159 9.27 -23.14 2.08
N GLN A 160 8.12 -23.66 2.53
CA GLN A 160 6.89 -23.80 1.76
C GLN A 160 6.40 -22.45 1.26
N TYR A 161 6.35 -21.44 2.14
CA TYR A 161 6.00 -20.08 1.78
C TYR A 161 6.91 -19.53 0.67
N LYS A 162 8.23 -19.63 0.86
CA LYS A 162 9.21 -19.11 -0.09
C LYS A 162 9.13 -19.80 -1.45
N ALA A 163 8.98 -21.12 -1.46
CA ALA A 163 8.83 -21.90 -2.68
C ALA A 163 7.57 -21.46 -3.45
N LEU A 164 6.44 -21.33 -2.77
CA LEU A 164 5.17 -20.95 -3.38
C LEU A 164 5.23 -19.51 -3.93
N ALA A 165 5.71 -18.56 -3.13
CA ALA A 165 5.87 -17.16 -3.55
C ALA A 165 6.81 -17.03 -4.76
N THR A 166 7.92 -17.77 -4.79
CA THR A 166 8.86 -17.78 -5.94
C THR A 166 8.20 -18.33 -7.21
N SER A 167 7.34 -19.35 -7.08
CA SER A 167 6.65 -19.97 -8.22
C SER A 167 5.48 -19.16 -8.79
N SER A 168 5.08 -18.06 -8.15
CA SER A 168 3.88 -17.26 -8.49
C SER A 168 3.99 -16.40 -9.74
N GLY A 169 5.20 -16.14 -10.23
CA GLY A 169 5.44 -15.13 -11.26
C GLY A 169 5.41 -13.68 -10.71
N GLY A 170 5.29 -13.50 -9.39
CA GLY A 170 5.41 -12.20 -8.73
C GLY A 170 4.10 -11.43 -8.61
N HIS A 171 4.20 -10.11 -8.66
CA HIS A 171 3.10 -9.18 -8.41
C HIS A 171 2.19 -8.99 -9.65
N GLN A 172 0.87 -9.11 -9.47
CA GLN A 172 -0.12 -9.02 -10.53
C GLN A 172 -1.36 -8.23 -10.09
N HIS A 173 -1.82 -7.30 -10.94
CA HIS A 173 -2.96 -6.42 -10.66
C HIS A 173 -4.18 -6.58 -11.57
N GLY A 174 -3.99 -7.20 -12.74
CA GLY A 174 -5.04 -7.26 -13.78
C GLY A 174 -5.13 -6.03 -14.68
N GLY A 175 -4.10 -5.17 -14.74
CA GLY A 175 -4.02 -4.04 -15.67
C GLY A 175 -4.59 -2.72 -15.13
N GLY A 176 -4.11 -2.29 -13.96
CA GLY A 176 -4.56 -1.06 -13.29
C GLY A 176 -3.46 -0.28 -12.57
N GLU A 177 -2.19 -0.70 -12.70
CA GLU A 177 -1.07 -0.03 -12.05
C GLU A 177 -0.75 1.34 -12.67
N SER A 178 -0.50 2.33 -11.81
CA SER A 178 0.26 3.50 -12.21
C SER A 178 1.70 3.05 -12.50
N LYS A 179 2.19 3.26 -13.72
CA LYS A 179 3.62 3.03 -14.02
C LYS A 179 4.44 3.86 -13.05
N MET A 180 5.27 3.21 -12.24
CA MET A 180 6.28 3.93 -11.46
C MET A 180 7.21 4.61 -12.45
N HIS A 181 7.11 5.94 -12.55
CA HIS A 181 8.09 6.70 -13.29
C HIS A 181 9.42 6.59 -12.56
N ASN A 182 10.45 6.20 -13.31
CA ASN A 182 11.79 6.08 -12.78
C ASN A 182 12.29 7.48 -12.36
N HIS A 183 12.57 7.67 -11.07
CA HIS A 183 13.12 8.92 -10.52
C HIS A 183 14.66 8.96 -10.55
N GLU A 184 15.33 7.99 -11.19
CA GLU A 184 16.80 7.90 -11.25
C GLU A 184 17.49 9.08 -11.97
N GLY A 185 16.75 10.04 -12.53
CA GLY A 185 17.29 11.24 -13.19
C GLY A 185 17.10 12.58 -12.45
N GLN A 186 16.46 12.62 -11.26
CA GLN A 186 16.12 13.89 -10.61
C GLN A 186 17.22 14.49 -9.71
N HIS A 187 18.43 13.93 -9.71
CA HIS A 187 19.56 14.43 -8.92
C HIS A 187 20.76 14.96 -9.74
N GLU A 188 20.62 15.15 -11.05
CA GLU A 188 21.66 15.80 -11.88
C GLU A 188 21.12 17.07 -12.52
N GLY A 189 21.09 18.17 -11.77
CA GLY A 189 20.55 19.43 -12.27
C GLY A 189 20.73 20.66 -11.40
N GLN A 190 21.81 20.76 -10.60
CA GLN A 190 22.21 22.05 -10.03
C GLN A 190 23.72 22.14 -9.78
N LYS A 191 24.50 22.11 -10.86
CA LYS A 191 25.85 22.68 -10.87
C LYS A 191 25.87 23.83 -11.86
N GLY A 192 25.69 25.05 -11.36
CA GLY A 192 25.91 26.25 -12.15
C GLY A 192 25.14 27.46 -11.64
N ALA A 193 25.80 28.23 -10.77
CA ALA A 193 25.67 29.68 -10.54
C ALA A 193 25.65 30.02 -9.04
N VAL A 194 26.82 29.90 -8.40
CA VAL A 194 27.14 30.77 -7.26
C VAL A 194 28.17 31.78 -7.76
N ALA A 195 27.68 32.93 -8.20
CA ALA A 195 28.45 34.16 -8.34
C ALA A 195 27.65 35.23 -7.58
N GLY A 196 28.24 35.72 -6.49
CA GLY A 196 27.54 36.51 -5.48
C GLY A 196 27.28 37.96 -5.86
N HIS A 197 26.61 38.67 -4.95
CA HIS A 197 26.91 40.07 -4.63
C HIS A 197 26.25 40.44 -3.28
N HIS A 198 26.96 41.31 -2.55
CA HIS A 198 26.63 41.89 -1.26
C HIS A 198 25.52 42.96 -1.34
N ASP A 199 24.93 43.20 -0.17
CA ASP A 199 24.54 44.49 0.43
C ASP A 199 23.04 44.70 0.73
N ALA A 200 22.83 45.41 1.83
CA ALA A 200 21.62 45.63 2.58
C ALA A 200 20.80 46.80 2.03
N GLY A 201 19.50 46.83 2.34
CA GLY A 201 18.68 48.01 2.10
C GLY A 201 17.19 47.75 2.18
N THR A 202 16.58 48.29 3.22
CA THR A 202 15.14 48.46 3.46
C THR A 202 14.41 49.16 2.31
N GLY A 203 13.15 48.79 2.04
CA GLY A 203 12.24 49.58 1.20
C GLY A 203 10.92 48.86 0.93
N GLU A 204 9.85 49.45 1.48
CA GLU A 204 8.45 49.09 1.30
C GLU A 204 7.92 49.40 -0.12
N GLU A 205 6.77 48.77 -0.44
CA GLU A 205 5.69 49.22 -1.34
C GLU A 205 5.54 48.70 -2.82
N ILE A 206 4.47 47.90 -2.97
CA ILE A 206 3.37 47.78 -3.99
C ILE A 206 3.59 47.46 -5.49
N ALA A 207 2.79 46.46 -5.92
CA ALA A 207 1.99 46.31 -7.17
C ALA A 207 2.74 46.13 -8.52
N GLU A 208 2.33 45.33 -9.50
CA GLU A 208 1.21 44.42 -9.78
C GLU A 208 1.55 43.61 -11.06
N ALA A 209 0.63 42.70 -11.44
CA ALA A 209 0.38 42.12 -12.77
C ALA A 209 1.10 40.83 -13.20
N GLY A 210 0.28 39.81 -13.52
CA GLY A 210 0.69 38.56 -14.16
C GLY A 210 -0.37 37.46 -14.16
N ASP A 211 -1.54 37.75 -14.74
CA ASP A 211 -2.66 36.86 -15.08
C ASP A 211 -2.25 35.51 -15.70
N HIS A 212 -2.86 34.39 -15.26
CA HIS A 212 -3.22 33.25 -16.13
C HIS A 212 -4.39 32.44 -15.52
N HIS A 213 -5.58 32.69 -16.08
CA HIS A 213 -6.73 31.80 -16.32
C HIS A 213 -6.50 30.29 -16.09
N GLY A 214 -7.37 29.59 -15.34
CA GLY A 214 -8.52 28.82 -15.88
C GLY A 214 -8.10 27.36 -16.17
N GLU A 215 -8.79 26.27 -15.87
CA GLU A 215 -10.18 25.97 -15.60
C GLU A 215 -10.25 24.65 -14.80
N ARG A 216 -11.37 24.49 -14.10
CA ARG A 216 -11.84 23.22 -13.55
C ARG A 216 -12.25 22.30 -14.70
N ASN A 217 -12.03 21.00 -14.59
CA ASN A 217 -12.93 20.09 -15.30
C ASN A 217 -13.41 18.92 -14.44
N SER A 218 -14.71 18.68 -14.60
CA SER A 218 -15.57 17.82 -13.80
C SER A 218 -15.64 16.41 -14.38
N ALA A 219 -16.09 15.49 -13.52
CA ALA A 219 -16.86 14.27 -13.78
C ALA A 219 -17.02 13.76 -15.23
N HIS A 220 -16.69 12.48 -15.44
CA HIS A 220 -17.36 11.66 -16.45
C HIS A 220 -17.97 10.41 -15.81
N ALA A 221 -19.27 10.27 -16.08
CA ALA A 221 -20.13 9.17 -15.69
C ALA A 221 -19.83 7.90 -16.49
N HIS A 222 -20.19 6.76 -15.90
CA HIS A 222 -20.19 5.45 -16.56
C HIS A 222 -21.44 5.29 -17.39
N GLU A 223 -21.26 4.94 -18.67
CA GLU A 223 -22.27 4.28 -19.49
C GLU A 223 -21.71 2.92 -19.95
N ALA A 224 -22.57 1.91 -19.88
CA ALA A 224 -22.29 0.52 -20.22
C ALA A 224 -22.28 0.32 -21.74
N ALA A 225 -21.40 -0.55 -22.25
CA ALA A 225 -21.58 -1.20 -23.54
C ALA A 225 -20.84 -2.55 -23.61
N GLU A 226 -21.48 -3.48 -24.29
CA GLU A 226 -21.21 -4.90 -24.50
C GLU A 226 -19.88 -5.25 -25.19
N ALA A 227 -19.53 -6.54 -25.08
CA ALA A 227 -18.44 -7.22 -25.77
C ALA A 227 -18.57 -7.20 -27.31
N PRO A 228 -17.45 -7.48 -28.02
CA PRO A 228 -17.51 -8.61 -28.94
C PRO A 228 -16.30 -9.54 -28.88
N SER A 229 -16.52 -10.72 -29.45
CA SER A 229 -15.71 -11.93 -29.49
C SER A 229 -15.01 -12.14 -30.84
N GLN A 230 -14.01 -13.04 -30.85
CA GLN A 230 -13.44 -13.78 -32.01
C GLN A 230 -12.51 -12.92 -32.90
N ASP A 231 -11.47 -13.38 -33.56
CA ASP A 231 -10.66 -14.60 -33.69
C ASP A 231 -9.61 -14.17 -34.73
N GLU A 232 -8.31 -14.36 -34.48
CA GLU A 232 -7.41 -14.60 -35.61
C GLU A 232 -6.12 -15.28 -35.14
N SER A 233 -6.00 -16.51 -35.60
CA SER A 233 -4.85 -17.39 -35.52
C SER A 233 -3.83 -17.01 -36.58
N THR A 234 -2.53 -16.99 -36.27
CA THR A 234 -1.48 -17.27 -37.26
C THR A 234 -0.29 -17.92 -36.59
N GLU A 235 -0.10 -19.21 -36.91
CA GLU A 235 1.10 -20.02 -36.71
C GLU A 235 2.35 -19.39 -37.34
N HIS A 236 3.53 -19.60 -36.73
CA HIS A 236 4.72 -20.05 -37.47
C HIS A 236 5.76 -20.73 -36.55
N ALA A 237 5.84 -22.05 -36.71
CA ALA A 237 7.02 -22.91 -36.89
C ALA A 237 8.27 -22.79 -35.97
N HIS A 238 8.59 -23.93 -35.35
CA HIS A 238 9.92 -24.34 -34.86
C HIS A 238 10.98 -24.40 -35.97
N PRO A 239 12.27 -24.34 -35.59
CA PRO A 239 13.16 -25.46 -35.93
C PRO A 239 13.96 -26.02 -34.74
N GLN A 240 14.46 -27.23 -34.97
CA GLN A 240 15.02 -28.20 -34.04
C GLN A 240 16.42 -27.84 -33.48
N VAL A 241 16.60 -28.25 -32.22
CA VAL A 241 17.71 -29.01 -31.62
C VAL A 241 19.12 -28.83 -32.21
N VAL A 242 20.01 -28.29 -31.38
CA VAL A 242 21.44 -28.64 -31.34
C VAL A 242 21.85 -28.87 -29.88
N GLU A 243 22.27 -30.10 -29.56
CA GLU A 243 22.96 -30.44 -28.32
C GLU A 243 24.41 -29.93 -28.35
N ALA A 244 24.88 -29.31 -27.27
CA ALA A 244 26.26 -29.43 -26.79
C ALA A 244 26.41 -28.93 -25.34
N SER A 245 26.71 -29.88 -24.45
CA SER A 245 27.78 -29.82 -23.45
C SER A 245 27.69 -28.87 -22.23
N HIS A 246 27.48 -29.51 -21.08
CA HIS A 246 28.01 -29.25 -19.74
C HIS A 246 28.94 -28.04 -19.53
N ASP A 247 28.55 -27.15 -18.61
CA ASP A 247 29.45 -26.62 -17.57
C ASP A 247 28.64 -26.07 -16.38
N ALA A 248 29.11 -26.37 -15.16
CA ALA A 248 28.49 -25.99 -13.90
C ALA A 248 28.65 -24.49 -13.59
N PRO A 249 27.70 -23.81 -12.90
CA PRO A 249 27.93 -22.46 -12.41
C PRO A 249 28.78 -22.49 -11.13
N ALA A 250 29.87 -21.74 -11.19
CA ALA A 250 30.84 -21.52 -10.13
C ALA A 250 30.25 -20.81 -8.90
N THR A 251 30.87 -21.12 -7.76
CA THR A 251 30.73 -20.48 -6.45
C THR A 251 30.86 -18.95 -6.54
N PRO A 252 30.12 -18.15 -5.73
CA PRO A 252 30.20 -16.69 -5.79
C PRO A 252 31.60 -16.19 -5.40
N ALA A 253 32.25 -15.45 -6.31
CA ALA A 253 33.52 -14.79 -6.04
C ALA A 253 33.32 -13.64 -5.03
N THR A 254 34.13 -13.65 -3.98
CA THR A 254 34.25 -12.60 -2.97
C THR A 254 34.53 -11.24 -3.63
N GLN A 255 33.74 -10.21 -3.30
CA GLN A 255 33.94 -8.86 -3.81
C GLN A 255 35.32 -8.27 -3.38
N PRO A 256 36.00 -7.51 -4.25
CA PRO A 256 37.28 -6.90 -3.92
C PRO A 256 37.12 -5.85 -2.80
N LYS A 257 38.04 -5.87 -1.83
CA LYS A 257 37.97 -5.07 -0.58
C LYS A 257 38.37 -3.61 -0.74
N THR A 258 38.71 -3.19 -1.95
CA THR A 258 39.16 -1.83 -2.27
C THR A 258 38.52 -1.39 -3.58
N HIS A 259 38.04 -0.16 -3.63
CA HIS A 259 37.58 0.46 -4.87
C HIS A 259 38.07 1.92 -4.96
N THR A 260 38.24 2.40 -6.19
CA THR A 260 38.74 3.74 -6.50
C THR A 260 37.56 4.61 -6.95
N HIS A 261 37.41 5.78 -6.34
CA HIS A 261 36.40 6.76 -6.73
C HIS A 261 36.86 7.58 -7.94
N ALA A 262 35.91 8.25 -8.60
CA ALA A 262 36.16 9.08 -9.78
C ALA A 262 37.11 10.27 -9.52
N ASP A 263 37.37 10.61 -8.25
CA ASP A 263 38.36 11.60 -7.82
C ASP A 263 39.77 11.02 -7.62
N GLY A 264 39.97 9.74 -7.96
CA GLY A 264 41.25 9.02 -7.89
C GLY A 264 41.61 8.52 -6.50
N LYS A 265 40.75 8.66 -5.50
CA LYS A 265 41.02 8.17 -4.13
C LYS A 265 40.56 6.72 -3.97
N GLU A 266 41.43 5.90 -3.38
CA GLU A 266 41.13 4.52 -3.02
C GLU A 266 40.52 4.43 -1.62
N HIS A 267 39.40 3.71 -1.52
CA HIS A 267 38.77 3.36 -0.26
C HIS A 267 38.86 1.84 -0.04
N THR A 268 39.45 1.44 1.09
CA THR A 268 39.56 0.05 1.52
C THR A 268 38.64 -0.20 2.71
N HIS A 269 37.76 -1.21 2.61
CA HIS A 269 36.90 -1.60 3.71
C HIS A 269 37.71 -2.46 4.69
N ALA A 270 38.08 -1.89 5.84
CA ALA A 270 38.63 -2.63 6.96
C ALA A 270 37.54 -3.54 7.57
N LYS A 271 37.96 -4.69 8.10
CA LYS A 271 37.11 -5.79 8.58
C LYS A 271 36.18 -5.39 9.72
#